data_AF-A0A926BHN4-F1
#
_entry.id   AF-A0A926BHN4-F1
#
_cell.length_a   1.000
_cell.length_b   1.000
_cell.length_c   1.000
_cell.angle_alpha   90.00
_cell.angle_beta   90.00
_cell.angle_gamma   90.00
#
_symmetry.space_group_name_H-M   'P 1'
#
loop_
_entity.id
_entity.type
_entity.pdbx_description
1 polymer ?
#
loop_
_entity_poly.entity_id
_entity_poly.type
_entity_poly.pdbx_seq_one_letter_code
_entity_poly.pdbx_strand_id
1 'polypeptide(L)'
;MEQKPPLPHLTGEPIPEPEEMPPLPEASPWRRLQYFLFFIPHESRTNGEIVRWWEKRRLAYNGIVGAFGIVTVVVVGCSVPSNAAWGGILAGSAVIGVAANICYCAGWIVEIFLQRYFVRHRRYRVGRVLMNIGLSFSLFVVVTPGFITALLLMLGIIP
;
A
#
# COMPACT_ATOMS: atom_id res chain seq x y z
N MET A 1 14.96 -11.83 27.44
CA MET A 1 15.52 -11.23 26.22
C MET A 1 15.63 -12.34 25.19
N GLU A 2 14.58 -12.55 24.39
CA GLU A 2 14.54 -13.66 23.45
C GLU A 2 15.34 -13.27 22.20
N GLN A 3 16.49 -13.91 22.03
CA GLN A 3 17.40 -13.66 20.92
C GLN A 3 16.76 -14.24 19.65
N LYS A 4 16.28 -13.35 18.78
CA LYS A 4 15.66 -13.74 17.51
C LYS A 4 16.64 -14.59 16.69
N PRO A 5 16.27 -15.79 16.22
CA PRO A 5 17.18 -16.67 15.52
C PRO A 5 17.70 -16.02 14.22
N PRO A 6 18.95 -16.32 13.82
CA PRO A 6 19.54 -15.78 12.61
C PRO A 6 18.74 -16.20 11.37
N LEU A 7 18.64 -15.28 10.40
CA LEU A 7 17.80 -15.47 9.22
C LEU A 7 18.38 -16.58 8.31
N PRO A 8 17.57 -17.54 7.81
CA PRO A 8 18.04 -18.75 7.10
C PRO A 8 18.96 -18.52 5.90
N HIS A 9 18.82 -17.40 5.20
CA HIS A 9 19.70 -17.02 4.08
C HIS A 9 21.17 -16.77 4.46
N LEU A 10 21.51 -16.76 5.76
CA LEU A 10 22.87 -16.60 6.27
C LEU A 10 23.53 -17.93 6.64
N THR A 11 22.77 -19.04 6.74
CA THR A 11 23.26 -20.34 7.23
C THR A 11 23.48 -21.39 6.14
N GLY A 12 23.13 -21.09 4.88
CA GLY A 12 23.24 -22.07 3.78
C GLY A 12 22.23 -23.22 3.87
N GLU A 13 21.27 -23.10 4.79
CA GLU A 13 20.16 -24.03 4.94
C GLU A 13 19.21 -23.95 3.74
N PRO A 14 18.69 -25.09 3.23
CA PRO A 14 17.69 -25.11 2.18
C PRO A 14 16.50 -24.24 2.58
N ILE A 15 15.92 -23.52 1.61
CA ILE A 15 14.69 -22.78 1.83
C ILE A 15 13.63 -23.81 2.26
N PRO A 16 12.97 -23.61 3.41
CA PRO A 16 11.98 -24.56 3.92
C PRO A 16 10.89 -24.81 2.87
N GLU A 17 10.61 -26.09 2.62
CA GLU A 17 9.63 -26.53 1.63
C GLU A 17 8.24 -25.94 1.94
N PRO A 18 7.34 -25.81 0.95
CA PRO A 18 6.03 -25.19 1.13
C PRO A 18 5.17 -25.76 2.28
N GLU A 19 5.46 -26.97 2.76
CA GLU A 19 4.83 -27.60 3.92
C GLU A 19 5.24 -27.01 5.28
N GLU A 20 6.44 -26.43 5.40
CA GLU A 20 6.89 -25.73 6.61
C GLU A 20 6.46 -24.26 6.65
N MET A 21 5.81 -23.76 5.58
CA MET A 21 5.14 -22.47 5.66
C MET A 21 3.99 -22.56 6.68
N PRO A 22 3.83 -21.55 7.55
CA PRO A 22 2.73 -21.52 8.49
C PRO A 22 1.41 -21.77 7.74
N PRO A 23 0.53 -22.65 8.26
CA PRO A 23 -0.69 -23.03 7.57
C PRO A 23 -1.44 -21.77 7.13
N LEU A 24 -1.99 -21.80 5.91
CA LEU A 24 -2.80 -20.71 5.37
C LEU A 24 -3.72 -20.22 6.49
N PRO A 25 -3.59 -18.97 6.96
CA PRO A 25 -4.23 -18.55 8.19
C PRO A 25 -5.73 -18.82 8.07
N GLU A 26 -6.29 -19.50 9.06
CA GLU A 26 -7.73 -19.71 9.18
C GLU A 26 -8.47 -18.38 8.91
N ALA A 27 -9.49 -18.49 8.06
CA ALA A 27 -9.74 -17.55 6.98
C ALA A 27 -10.37 -16.22 7.41
N SER A 28 -9.55 -15.24 7.79
CA SER A 28 -10.00 -13.84 7.73
C SER A 28 -9.69 -13.23 6.36
N PRO A 29 -10.65 -12.52 5.72
CA PRO A 29 -10.42 -11.86 4.43
C PRO A 29 -9.26 -10.86 4.49
N TRP A 30 -9.00 -10.27 5.65
CA TRP A 30 -7.89 -9.35 5.89
C TRP A 30 -6.51 -10.00 5.83
N ARG A 31 -6.35 -11.20 6.42
CA ARG A 31 -5.07 -11.92 6.33
C ARG A 31 -4.78 -12.35 4.89
N ARG A 32 -5.81 -12.75 4.14
CA ARG A 32 -5.69 -13.05 2.70
C ARG A 32 -5.26 -11.83 1.89
N LEU A 33 -5.84 -10.67 2.17
CA LEU A 33 -5.48 -9.41 1.51
C LEU A 33 -4.05 -8.98 1.83
N GLN A 34 -3.65 -9.01 3.10
CA GLN A 34 -2.28 -8.70 3.53
C GLN A 34 -1.26 -9.64 2.88
N TYR A 35 -1.55 -10.94 2.89
CA TYR A 35 -0.71 -11.92 2.21
C TYR A 35 -0.62 -11.61 0.72
N PHE A 36 -1.74 -11.38 0.04
CA PHE A 36 -1.74 -11.00 -1.38
C PHE A 36 -0.91 -9.75 -1.65
N LEU A 37 -1.07 -8.67 -0.87
CA LEU A 37 -0.36 -7.41 -1.07
C LEU A 37 1.15 -7.52 -0.84
N PHE A 38 1.57 -8.23 0.20
CA PHE A 38 2.95 -8.18 0.68
C PHE A 38 3.76 -9.44 0.40
N PHE A 39 3.12 -10.53 -0.05
CA PHE A 39 3.83 -11.75 -0.43
C PHE A 39 4.54 -11.59 -1.77
N ILE A 40 5.83 -11.93 -1.78
CA ILE A 40 6.70 -11.92 -2.96
C ILE A 40 7.05 -13.37 -3.29
N PRO A 41 6.41 -13.99 -4.31
CA PRO A 41 6.89 -15.26 -4.84
C PRO A 41 8.22 -15.10 -5.57
N HIS A 42 9.19 -15.95 -5.24
CA HIS A 42 10.52 -16.17 -5.84
C HIS A 42 11.64 -15.12 -5.65
N GLU A 43 12.86 -15.64 -5.50
CA GLU A 43 14.10 -14.91 -5.15
C GLU A 43 14.83 -14.29 -6.37
N SER A 44 14.56 -14.78 -7.58
CA SER A 44 15.03 -14.19 -8.84
C SER A 44 13.83 -13.80 -9.69
N ARG A 45 13.70 -12.50 -9.98
CA ARG A 45 12.65 -11.97 -10.84
C ARG A 45 13.25 -11.21 -12.01
N THR A 46 12.73 -11.51 -13.19
CA THR A 46 12.91 -10.70 -14.39
C THR A 46 12.16 -9.38 -14.25
N ASN A 47 12.55 -8.37 -15.03
CA ASN A 47 11.86 -7.08 -15.04
C ASN A 47 10.36 -7.22 -15.34
N GLY A 48 9.98 -8.15 -16.23
CA GLY A 48 8.59 -8.43 -16.57
C GLY A 48 7.80 -9.02 -15.40
N GLU A 49 8.41 -9.87 -14.58
CA GLU A 49 7.77 -10.42 -13.38
C GLU A 49 7.56 -9.39 -12.28
N ILE A 50 8.49 -8.43 -12.15
CA ILE A 50 8.34 -7.28 -11.25
C ILE A 50 7.12 -6.46 -11.70
N VAL A 51 7.07 -6.03 -12.96
CA VAL A 51 5.94 -5.27 -13.50
C VAL A 51 4.63 -6.03 -13.30
N ARG A 52 4.59 -7.32 -13.65
CA ARG A 52 3.39 -8.16 -13.48
C ARG A 52 2.97 -8.30 -12.01
N TRP A 53 3.92 -8.34 -11.08
CA TRP A 53 3.64 -8.38 -9.64
C TRP A 53 2.98 -7.09 -9.15
N TRP A 54 3.47 -5.93 -9.61
CA TRP A 54 2.86 -4.63 -9.33
C TRP A 54 1.48 -4.52 -9.98
N GLU A 55 1.35 -4.74 -11.29
CA GLU A 55 0.06 -4.61 -11.99
C GLU A 55 -1.06 -5.46 -11.36
N LYS A 56 -0.78 -6.69 -10.93
CA LYS A 56 -1.76 -7.53 -10.21
C LYS A 56 -2.28 -6.90 -8.92
N ARG A 57 -1.45 -6.13 -8.22
CA ARG A 57 -1.77 -5.47 -6.94
C ARG A 57 -2.34 -4.08 -7.12
N ARG A 58 -2.27 -3.50 -8.32
CA ARG A 58 -2.84 -2.18 -8.60
C ARG A 58 -4.32 -2.11 -8.26
N LEU A 59 -5.08 -3.17 -8.56
CA LEU A 59 -6.50 -3.22 -8.24
C LEU A 59 -6.75 -3.21 -6.73
N ALA A 60 -6.00 -3.98 -5.95
CA ALA A 60 -6.12 -3.99 -4.50
C ALA A 60 -5.68 -2.65 -3.89
N TYR A 61 -4.59 -2.06 -4.39
CA TYR A 61 -4.13 -0.74 -3.98
C TYR A 61 -5.20 0.33 -4.25
N ASN A 62 -5.72 0.40 -5.49
CA ASN A 62 -6.76 1.37 -5.86
C ASN A 62 -8.07 1.12 -5.11
N GLY A 63 -8.42 -0.14 -4.83
CA GLY A 63 -9.57 -0.48 -4.00
C GLY A 63 -9.45 0.06 -2.58
N ILE A 64 -8.27 -0.10 -1.95
CA ILE A 64 -8.00 0.42 -0.60
C ILE A 64 -7.99 1.95 -0.61
N VAL A 65 -7.16 2.57 -1.45
CA VAL A 65 -7.04 4.03 -1.53
C VAL A 65 -8.38 4.68 -1.90
N GLY A 66 -9.11 4.09 -2.84
CA GLY A 66 -10.43 4.55 -3.25
C GLY A 66 -11.48 4.43 -2.15
N ALA A 67 -11.50 3.32 -1.40
CA ALA A 67 -12.43 3.15 -0.28
C ALA A 67 -12.20 4.20 0.81
N PHE A 68 -10.95 4.42 1.22
CA PHE A 68 -10.62 5.48 2.18
C PHE A 68 -10.92 6.88 1.61
N GLY A 69 -10.68 7.08 0.31
CA GLY A 69 -11.02 8.33 -0.37
C GLY A 69 -12.51 8.64 -0.37
N ILE A 70 -13.35 7.64 -0.61
CA ILE A 70 -14.82 7.79 -0.52
C ILE A 70 -15.22 8.18 0.89
N VAL A 71 -14.68 7.51 1.92
CA VAL A 71 -14.96 7.86 3.31
C VAL A 71 -14.55 9.31 3.60
N THR A 72 -13.35 9.73 3.17
CA THR A 72 -12.90 11.12 3.29
C THR A 72 -13.86 12.09 2.60
N VAL A 73 -14.25 11.81 1.36
CA VAL A 73 -15.18 12.66 0.60
C VAL A 73 -16.53 12.78 1.31
N VAL A 74 -17.06 11.70 1.87
CA VAL A 74 -18.32 11.73 2.61
C VAL A 74 -18.18 12.57 3.89
N VAL A 75 -17.11 12.36 4.67
CA VAL A 75 -16.87 13.13 5.91
C VAL A 75 -16.73 14.62 5.62
N VAL A 76 -15.90 14.96 4.64
CA VAL A 76 -15.68 16.36 4.24
C VAL A 76 -16.94 16.95 3.63
N GLY A 77 -17.59 16.26 2.69
CA GLY A 77 -18.74 16.78 1.97
C GLY A 77 -19.97 16.99 2.85
N CYS A 78 -20.22 16.09 3.81
CA CYS A 78 -21.32 16.24 4.77
C CYS A 78 -21.07 17.35 5.80
N SER A 79 -19.83 17.79 5.99
CA SER A 79 -19.51 18.90 6.91
C SER A 79 -19.62 20.28 6.27
N VAL A 80 -19.88 20.37 4.96
CA VAL A 80 -19.97 21.67 4.26
C VAL A 80 -21.43 21.97 3.92
N PRO A 81 -21.98 23.12 4.34
CA PRO A 81 -23.39 23.44 4.11
C PRO A 81 -23.72 23.82 2.64
N SER A 82 -22.71 23.98 1.79
CA SER A 82 -22.89 24.48 0.42
C SER A 82 -22.72 23.39 -0.64
N ASN A 83 -23.75 23.21 -1.46
CA ASN A 83 -23.71 22.34 -2.63
C ASN A 83 -22.61 22.76 -3.63
N ALA A 84 -22.21 24.04 -3.64
CA ALA A 84 -21.15 24.54 -4.51
C ALA A 84 -19.75 24.01 -4.12
N ALA A 85 -19.55 23.57 -2.86
CA ALA A 85 -18.27 23.04 -2.40
C ALA A 85 -17.96 21.64 -2.95
N TRP A 86 -19.00 20.85 -3.32
CA TRP A 86 -18.83 19.49 -3.83
C TRP A 86 -18.00 19.42 -5.11
N GLY A 87 -18.12 20.41 -5.99
CA GLY A 87 -17.31 20.47 -7.22
C GLY A 87 -15.81 20.51 -6.90
N GLY A 88 -15.42 21.31 -5.92
CA GLY A 88 -14.04 21.41 -5.47
C GLY A 88 -13.55 20.15 -4.76
N ILE A 89 -14.38 19.54 -3.91
CA ILE A 89 -14.06 18.29 -3.20
C ILE A 89 -13.81 17.17 -4.21
N LEU A 90 -14.74 16.96 -5.16
CA LEU A 90 -14.63 15.91 -6.17
C LEU A 90 -13.44 16.15 -7.10
N ALA A 91 -13.20 17.38 -7.53
CA ALA A 91 -12.04 17.73 -8.34
C ALA A 91 -10.73 17.47 -7.59
N GLY A 92 -10.63 17.90 -6.33
CA GLY A 92 -9.47 17.64 -5.47
C GLY A 92 -9.22 16.14 -5.27
N SER A 93 -10.26 15.37 -4.98
CA SER A 93 -10.17 13.91 -4.86
C SER A 93 -9.75 13.23 -6.16
N ALA A 94 -10.23 13.70 -7.32
CA ALA A 94 -9.79 13.20 -8.61
C ALA A 94 -8.30 13.47 -8.85
N VAL A 95 -7.82 14.67 -8.53
CA VAL A 95 -6.39 15.02 -8.63
C VAL A 95 -5.53 14.12 -7.72
N ILE A 96 -5.95 13.91 -6.47
CA ILE A 96 -5.24 13.01 -5.53
C ILE A 96 -5.24 11.57 -6.07
N GLY A 97 -6.36 11.09 -6.61
CA GLY A 97 -6.46 9.76 -7.20
C GLY A 97 -5.53 9.55 -8.40
N VAL A 98 -5.44 10.56 -9.29
CA VAL A 98 -4.50 10.54 -10.43
C VAL A 98 -3.06 10.56 -9.92
N ALA A 99 -2.73 11.45 -8.98
CA ALA A 99 -1.40 11.54 -8.39
C ALA A 99 -0.98 10.23 -7.72
N ALA A 100 -1.89 9.56 -6.99
CA ALA A 100 -1.66 8.26 -6.37
C ALA A 100 -1.28 7.18 -7.41
N ASN A 101 -1.95 7.15 -8.57
CA ASN A 101 -1.63 6.21 -9.65
C ASN A 101 -0.28 6.52 -10.32
N ILE A 102 0.08 7.80 -10.47
CA ILE A 102 1.41 8.19 -10.97
C ILE A 102 2.50 7.74 -10.00
N CYS A 103 2.33 7.99 -8.70
CA CYS A 103 3.23 7.53 -7.66
C CYS A 103 3.32 6.00 -7.61
N TYR A 104 2.21 5.30 -7.85
CA TYR A 104 2.19 3.84 -7.94
C TYR A 104 3.08 3.33 -9.08
N CYS A 105 3.01 3.96 -10.26
CA CYS A 105 3.87 3.61 -11.40
C CYS A 105 5.36 3.80 -11.10
N ALA A 106 5.71 4.81 -10.28
CA ALA A 106 7.09 4.99 -9.85
C ALA A 106 7.61 3.80 -9.03
N GLY A 107 6.74 3.07 -8.32
CA GLY A 107 7.13 1.96 -7.45
C GLY A 107 7.88 0.83 -8.17
N TRP A 108 7.35 0.32 -9.28
CA TRP A 108 8.02 -0.74 -10.03
C TRP A 108 9.25 -0.23 -10.80
N ILE A 109 9.24 1.02 -11.26
CA ILE A 109 10.40 1.66 -11.90
C ILE A 109 11.57 1.74 -10.92
N VAL A 110 11.30 2.25 -9.71
CA VAL A 110 12.28 2.35 -8.63
C VAL A 110 12.78 0.97 -8.20
N GLU A 111 11.91 -0.04 -8.13
CA GLU A 111 12.33 -1.41 -7.84
C GLU A 111 13.30 -1.97 -8.90
N ILE A 112 12.99 -1.82 -10.19
CA ILE A 112 13.88 -2.26 -11.28
C ILE A 112 15.23 -1.54 -11.19
N PHE A 113 15.22 -0.23 -10.95
CA PHE A 113 16.44 0.56 -10.82
C PHE A 113 17.30 0.10 -9.62
N LEU A 114 16.68 -0.06 -8.44
CA LEU A 114 17.36 -0.55 -7.24
C LEU A 114 17.94 -1.96 -7.42
N GLN A 115 17.21 -2.86 -8.07
CA GLN A 115 17.68 -4.23 -8.33
C GLN A 115 18.84 -4.27 -9.34
N ARG A 116 18.87 -3.34 -10.29
CA ARG A 116 19.92 -3.23 -11.31
C ARG A 116 21.22 -2.64 -10.76
N TYR A 117 21.14 -1.61 -9.91
CA TYR A 117 22.31 -0.82 -9.53
C TYR A 117 22.82 -1.03 -8.09
N PHE A 118 21.94 -1.36 -7.13
CA PHE A 118 22.30 -1.31 -5.71
C PHE A 118 22.18 -2.64 -4.97
N VAL A 119 21.14 -3.42 -5.26
CA VAL A 119 20.73 -4.50 -4.38
C VAL A 119 20.98 -5.85 -5.04
N ARG A 120 22.19 -6.39 -4.93
CA ARG A 120 22.50 -7.76 -5.39
C ARG A 120 22.07 -8.83 -4.38
N HIS A 121 22.13 -8.53 -3.08
CA HIS A 121 21.88 -9.51 -1.99
C HIS A 121 20.54 -9.34 -1.22
N ARG A 122 19.78 -8.25 -1.40
CA ARG A 122 18.46 -8.04 -0.72
C ARG A 122 17.28 -7.86 -1.69
N ARG A 123 17.38 -8.43 -2.89
CA ARG A 123 16.38 -8.29 -3.98
C ARG A 123 14.95 -8.65 -3.52
N TYR A 124 14.85 -9.61 -2.61
CA TYR A 124 13.61 -10.21 -2.15
C TYR A 124 12.72 -9.32 -1.26
N ARG A 125 13.20 -8.17 -0.75
CA ARG A 125 12.41 -7.29 0.15
C ARG A 125 12.00 -5.95 -0.44
N VAL A 126 12.60 -5.53 -1.56
CA VAL A 126 12.46 -4.15 -2.08
C VAL A 126 11.02 -3.86 -2.48
N GLY A 127 10.39 -4.69 -3.32
CA GLY A 127 9.00 -4.47 -3.75
C GLY A 127 7.99 -4.42 -2.61
N ARG A 128 8.17 -5.25 -1.57
CA ARG A 128 7.28 -5.27 -0.40
C ARG A 128 7.40 -3.99 0.41
N VAL A 129 8.63 -3.52 0.62
CA VAL A 129 8.90 -2.28 1.35
C VAL A 129 8.34 -1.08 0.58
N LEU A 130 8.61 -1.00 -0.73
CA LEU A 130 8.10 0.07 -1.59
C LEU A 130 6.57 0.09 -1.63
N MET A 131 5.92 -1.08 -1.76
CA MET A 131 4.46 -1.19 -1.72
C MET A 131 3.91 -0.72 -0.36
N ASN A 132 4.53 -1.10 0.75
CA ASN A 132 4.07 -0.71 2.07
C ASN A 132 4.24 0.80 2.33
N ILE A 133 5.37 1.36 1.92
CA ILE A 133 5.65 2.81 2.05
C ILE A 133 4.66 3.58 1.16
N GLY A 134 4.52 3.19 -0.10
CA GLY A 134 3.62 3.84 -1.05
C GLY A 134 2.16 3.80 -0.61
N LEU A 135 1.68 2.63 -0.14
CA LEU A 135 0.33 2.50 0.40
C LEU A 135 0.11 3.35 1.65
N SER A 136 1.04 3.29 2.61
CA SER A 136 0.96 4.09 3.85
C SER A 136 0.94 5.59 3.55
N PHE A 137 1.82 6.05 2.65
CA PHE A 137 1.86 7.45 2.23
C PHE A 137 0.56 7.88 1.54
N SER A 138 0.02 7.04 0.66
CA SER A 138 -1.23 7.35 -0.06
C SER A 138 -2.40 7.43 0.91
N LEU A 139 -2.49 6.49 1.85
CA LEU A 139 -3.53 6.49 2.89
C LEU A 139 -3.41 7.71 3.80
N PHE A 140 -2.19 8.09 4.19
CA PHE A 140 -1.96 9.31 4.94
C PHE A 140 -2.56 10.52 4.22
N VAL A 141 -2.14 10.76 2.96
CA VAL A 141 -2.63 11.89 2.16
C VAL A 141 -4.15 11.88 1.98
N VAL A 142 -4.72 10.71 1.71
CA VAL A 142 -6.16 10.57 1.46
C VAL A 142 -7.00 10.74 2.72
N VAL A 143 -6.52 10.29 3.88
CA VAL A 143 -7.27 10.36 5.15
C VAL A 143 -7.12 11.71 5.84
N THR A 144 -6.00 12.40 5.67
CA THR A 144 -5.71 13.68 6.35
C THR A 144 -6.86 14.70 6.25
N PRO A 145 -7.47 14.98 5.08
CA PRO A 145 -8.55 15.97 5.02
C PRO A 145 -9.76 15.57 5.85
N GLY A 146 -10.20 14.32 5.76
CA GLY A 146 -11.34 13.80 6.52
C GLY A 146 -11.08 13.77 8.02
N PHE A 147 -9.84 13.41 8.41
CA PHE A 147 -9.43 13.43 9.82
C PHE A 147 -9.42 14.85 10.39
N ILE A 148 -8.87 15.83 9.67
CA ILE A 148 -8.88 17.24 10.08
C ILE A 148 -10.31 17.73 10.22
N THR A 149 -11.18 17.48 9.23
CA THR A 149 -12.59 17.85 9.31
C THR A 149 -13.28 17.23 10.53
N ALA A 150 -13.10 15.94 10.77
CA ALA A 150 -13.69 15.25 11.92
C ALA A 150 -13.20 15.85 13.26
N LEU A 151 -11.91 16.22 13.35
CA LEU A 151 -11.36 16.87 14.52
C LEU A 151 -12.01 18.27 14.74
N LEU A 152 -12.15 19.05 13.67
CA LEU A 152 -12.76 20.37 13.74
C LEU A 152 -14.25 20.33 14.14
N LEU A 153 -14.99 19.31 13.67
CA LEU A 153 -16.36 19.04 14.11
C LEU A 153 -16.42 18.67 15.59
N MET A 154 -15.54 17.77 16.04
CA MET A 154 -15.46 17.37 17.45
C MET A 154 -15.13 18.54 18.39
N LEU A 155 -14.35 19.51 17.91
CA LEU A 155 -14.01 20.73 18.64
C LEU A 155 -15.10 21.82 18.56
N GLY A 156 -16.18 21.61 17.78
CA GLY A 156 -17.24 22.60 17.59
C GLY A 156 -16.83 23.84 16.80
N ILE A 157 -15.73 23.76 16.03
CA ILE A 157 -15.22 24.87 15.22
C ILE A 157 -16.05 25.01 13.93
N ILE A 158 -16.48 23.88 13.38
CA ILE A 158 -17.34 23.80 12.21
C ILE A 158 -18.73 23.33 12.68
N PRO A 159 -19.82 23.98 12.25
CA PRO A 159 -21.18 23.61 12.62
C PRO A 159 -21.62 22.26 12.07
#